data_AF-A0A1G5A3Z4-F1
#
_entry.id   AF-A0A1G5A3Z4-F1
#
_cell.length_a   1.000
_cell.length_b   1.000
_cell.length_c   1.000
_cell.angle_alpha   90.00
_cell.angle_beta   90.00
_cell.angle_gamma   90.00
#
_symmetry.space_group_name_H-M   'P 1'
#
loop_
_entity.id
_entity.type
_entity.pdbx_description
1 polymer ?
#
loop_
_entity_poly.entity_id
_entity_poly.type
_entity_poly.pdbx_seq_one_letter_code
_entity_poly.pdbx_strand_id
1 'polypeptide(L)'
;MQTQSDPTGDIIHLAVCVERLSSCHLTLQDVRANLDHPLSGPAFRYAVVEYMTLFNQSKDGQGHPRRIPVGCVPVNHVALHERLKKTRNELLAHSDMSALDGSLDFKDIRGLPITTTTLTHADDLAELKNVDEFLDLIQTVRDNVFAKRATLLAGLPSA
;
A
#
# COMPACT_ATOMS: atom_id res chain seq x y z
N MET A 1 21.28 -18.67 -2.54
CA MET A 1 22.01 -18.00 -1.44
C MET A 1 21.02 -17.87 -0.29
N GLN A 2 21.14 -18.72 0.74
CA GLN A 2 20.27 -18.66 1.92
C GLN A 2 20.75 -17.51 2.80
N THR A 3 20.05 -16.38 2.79
CA THR A 3 20.25 -15.31 3.77
C THR A 3 19.89 -15.87 5.13
N GLN A 4 20.87 -15.97 6.04
CA GLN A 4 20.59 -16.24 7.45
C GLN A 4 19.61 -15.19 7.94
N SER A 5 18.48 -15.62 8.50
CA SER A 5 17.50 -14.73 9.09
C SER A 5 18.12 -14.05 10.31
N ASP A 6 18.28 -12.74 10.27
CA ASP A 6 18.59 -11.92 11.43
C ASP A 6 17.30 -11.72 12.25
N PRO A 7 17.09 -12.48 13.35
CA PRO A 7 15.81 -12.49 14.07
C PRO A 7 15.56 -11.16 14.77
N THR A 8 16.62 -10.49 15.23
CA THR A 8 16.54 -9.18 15.87
C THR A 8 16.11 -8.12 14.85
N GLY A 9 16.74 -8.11 13.66
CA GLY A 9 16.32 -7.25 12.56
C GLY A 9 14.89 -7.51 12.11
N ASP A 10 14.43 -8.77 12.10
CA ASP A 10 13.05 -9.12 11.77
C ASP A 10 12.07 -8.56 12.83
N ILE A 11 12.39 -8.67 14.12
CA ILE A 11 11.56 -8.13 15.19
C ILE A 11 11.44 -6.61 15.12
N ILE A 12 12.56 -5.92 14.86
CA ILE A 12 12.58 -4.45 14.69
C ILE A 12 11.75 -4.06 13.48
N HIS A 13 11.95 -4.73 12.34
CA HIS A 13 11.17 -4.48 11.13
C HIS A 13 9.67 -4.66 11.37
N LEU A 14 9.25 -5.74 12.03
CA LEU A 14 7.83 -5.95 12.35
C LEU A 14 7.28 -4.88 13.32
N ALA A 15 8.07 -4.36 14.25
CA ALA A 15 7.66 -3.26 15.12
C ALA A 15 7.37 -1.99 14.31
N VAL A 16 8.26 -1.62 13.38
CA VAL A 16 8.04 -0.49 12.46
C VAL A 16 6.81 -0.70 11.59
N CYS A 17 6.57 -1.93 11.12
CA CYS A 17 5.36 -2.26 10.37
C CYS A 17 4.08 -2.04 11.19
N VAL A 18 4.08 -2.41 12.48
CA VAL A 18 2.94 -2.18 13.38
C VAL A 18 2.65 -0.70 13.56
N GLU A 19 3.69 0.13 13.74
CA GLU A 19 3.53 1.58 13.87
C GLU A 19 2.92 2.19 12.60
N ARG A 20 3.42 1.80 11.43
CA ARG A 20 2.87 2.24 10.14
C ARG A 20 1.42 1.80 9.93
N LEU A 21 1.08 0.54 10.26
CA LEU A 21 -0.30 0.05 10.22
C LEU A 21 -1.21 0.84 11.15
N SER A 22 -0.70 1.22 12.33
CA SER A 22 -1.45 2.04 13.29
C SER A 22 -1.70 3.45 12.78
N SER A 23 -0.69 4.08 12.18
CA SER A 23 -0.83 5.40 11.52
C SER A 23 -1.84 5.35 10.37
N CYS A 24 -1.76 4.32 9.53
CA CYS A 24 -2.69 4.09 8.42
C CYS A 24 -4.13 3.92 8.94
N HIS A 25 -4.31 3.12 10.00
CA HIS A 25 -5.62 2.89 10.61
C HIS A 25 -6.23 4.19 11.16
N LEU A 26 -5.47 4.98 11.92
CA LEU A 26 -5.92 6.28 12.45
C LEU A 26 -6.31 7.24 11.32
N THR A 27 -5.48 7.33 10.27
CA THR A 27 -5.77 8.16 9.11
C THR A 27 -7.09 7.78 8.44
N LEU A 28 -7.34 6.48 8.25
CA LEU A 28 -8.58 6.01 7.64
C LEU A 28 -9.81 6.17 8.54
N GLN A 29 -9.64 6.11 9.86
CA GLN A 29 -10.70 6.44 10.80
C GLN A 29 -11.11 7.92 10.67
N ASP A 30 -10.13 8.81 10.54
CA ASP A 30 -10.39 10.24 10.31
C ASP A 30 -11.05 10.49 8.95
N VAL A 31 -10.58 9.82 7.89
CA VAL A 31 -11.19 9.86 6.54
C VAL A 31 -12.64 9.40 6.60
N ARG A 32 -12.92 8.27 7.25
CA ARG A 32 -14.27 7.72 7.38
C ARG A 32 -15.20 8.69 8.11
N ALA A 33 -14.71 9.33 9.18
CA ALA A 33 -15.50 10.28 9.95
C ALA A 33 -15.77 11.60 9.20
N ASN A 34 -14.94 11.93 8.21
CA ASN A 34 -14.95 13.24 7.54
C ASN A 34 -14.94 13.12 6.01
N LEU A 35 -15.72 12.21 5.41
CA LEU A 35 -15.66 11.94 3.97
C LEU A 35 -15.80 13.18 3.07
N ASP A 36 -16.63 14.15 3.48
CA ASP A 36 -16.87 15.40 2.73
C ASP A 36 -15.75 16.45 2.90
N HIS A 37 -14.77 16.19 3.77
CA HIS A 37 -13.68 17.13 4.01
C HIS A 37 -12.70 17.16 2.83
N PRO A 38 -12.23 18.34 2.37
CA PRO A 38 -11.34 18.47 1.22
C PRO A 38 -10.04 17.66 1.30
N LEU A 39 -9.60 17.31 2.52
CA LEU A 39 -8.38 16.53 2.75
C LEU A 39 -8.60 15.01 2.80
N SER A 40 -9.85 14.53 2.73
CA SER A 40 -10.14 13.10 2.87
C SER A 40 -9.61 12.27 1.71
N GLY A 41 -9.70 12.77 0.48
CA GLY A 41 -9.07 12.15 -0.69
C GLY A 41 -7.55 12.02 -0.54
N PRO A 42 -6.82 13.14 -0.33
CA PRO A 42 -5.38 13.09 -0.07
C PRO A 42 -4.97 12.17 1.09
N ALA A 43 -5.69 12.20 2.21
CA ALA A 43 -5.42 11.33 3.36
C ALA A 43 -5.66 9.85 3.04
N PHE A 44 -6.70 9.52 2.28
CA PHE A 44 -6.94 8.16 1.78
C PHE A 44 -5.77 7.68 0.90
N ARG A 45 -5.31 8.49 -0.05
CA ARG A 45 -4.18 8.15 -0.93
C ARG A 45 -2.91 7.90 -0.13
N TYR A 46 -2.63 8.74 0.86
CA TYR A 46 -1.52 8.53 1.80
C TYR A 46 -1.65 7.18 2.51
N ALA A 47 -2.83 6.86 3.05
CA ALA A 47 -3.06 5.59 3.73
C ALA A 47 -2.85 4.38 2.80
N VAL A 48 -3.32 4.44 1.55
CA VAL A 48 -3.09 3.39 0.54
C VAL A 48 -1.59 3.19 0.28
N VAL A 49 -0.84 4.26 0.07
CA VAL A 49 0.61 4.21 -0.18
C VAL A 49 1.36 3.65 1.03
N GLU A 50 1.05 4.13 2.24
CA GLU A 50 1.67 3.67 3.49
C GLU A 50 1.41 2.18 3.73
N TYR A 51 0.16 1.73 3.58
CA TYR A 51 -0.20 0.31 3.71
C TYR A 51 0.56 -0.55 2.70
N MET A 52 0.59 -0.16 1.42
CA MET A 52 1.24 -0.92 0.36
C MET A 52 2.77 -0.96 0.48
N THR A 53 3.38 0.06 1.08
CA THR A 53 4.83 0.12 1.32
C THR A 53 5.31 -1.06 2.17
N LEU A 54 4.46 -1.57 3.07
CA LEU A 54 4.78 -2.70 3.92
C LEU A 54 4.93 -4.04 3.17
N PHE A 55 4.29 -4.16 2.01
CA PHE A 55 4.32 -5.37 1.18
C PHE A 55 5.34 -5.26 0.04
N ASN A 56 5.83 -4.05 -0.24
CA ASN A 56 6.96 -3.84 -1.12
C ASN A 56 8.26 -4.31 -0.45
N GLN A 57 9.17 -4.83 -1.27
CA GLN A 57 10.47 -5.28 -0.79
C GLN A 57 11.37 -4.05 -0.51
N SER A 58 11.69 -3.83 0.76
CA SER A 58 12.76 -2.94 1.18
C SER A 58 14.05 -3.73 1.44
N LYS A 59 15.16 -3.05 1.69
CA LYS A 59 16.43 -3.66 2.11
C LYS A 59 16.92 -3.01 3.39
N ASP A 60 17.46 -3.78 4.32
CA ASP A 60 18.17 -3.24 5.49
C ASP A 60 19.57 -2.73 5.13
N GLY A 61 20.30 -2.22 6.12
CA GLY A 61 21.67 -1.69 5.93
C GLY A 61 22.69 -2.73 5.45
N GLN A 62 22.35 -4.02 5.54
CA GLN A 62 23.14 -5.16 5.10
C GLN A 62 22.64 -5.70 3.74
N GLY A 63 21.60 -5.08 3.16
CA GLY A 63 21.04 -5.47 1.88
C GLY A 63 20.03 -6.62 1.95
N HIS A 64 19.66 -7.10 3.14
CA HIS A 64 18.68 -8.18 3.28
C HIS A 64 17.28 -7.65 2.98
N PRO A 65 16.48 -8.40 2.19
CA PRO A 65 15.14 -7.98 1.85
C PRO A 65 14.21 -8.05 3.07
N ARG A 66 13.42 -6.99 3.29
CA ARG A 66 12.41 -6.93 4.34
C ARG A 66 11.06 -6.53 3.75
N ARG A 67 10.02 -7.30 4.07
CA ARG A 67 8.62 -7.02 3.75
C ARG A 67 7.70 -7.82 4.67
N ILE A 68 6.46 -7.37 4.84
CA ILE A 68 5.43 -8.19 5.46
C ILE A 68 5.18 -9.43 4.58
N PRO A 69 5.10 -10.63 5.17
CA PRO A 69 4.70 -11.83 4.44
C PRO A 69 3.28 -11.68 3.88
N VAL A 70 3.08 -12.10 2.64
CA VAL A 70 1.75 -12.07 2.00
C VAL A 70 0.70 -12.84 2.81
N GLY A 71 1.10 -13.89 3.53
CA GLY A 71 0.22 -14.66 4.42
C GLY A 71 -0.33 -13.88 5.62
N CYS A 72 0.11 -12.64 5.86
CA CYS A 72 -0.53 -11.76 6.84
C CYS A 72 -1.82 -11.11 6.31
N VAL A 73 -2.08 -11.15 4.99
CA VAL A 73 -3.35 -10.70 4.40
C VAL A 73 -4.38 -11.82 4.58
N PRO A 74 -5.54 -11.55 5.22
CA PRO A 74 -6.57 -12.57 5.38
C PRO A 74 -7.19 -12.92 4.03
N VAL A 75 -7.54 -14.20 3.84
CA VAL A 75 -8.06 -14.75 2.57
C VAL A 75 -9.26 -13.94 2.05
N ASN A 76 -10.15 -13.53 2.95
CA ASN A 76 -11.37 -12.79 2.61
C ASN A 76 -11.08 -11.38 2.06
N HIS A 77 -9.89 -10.82 2.30
CA HIS A 77 -9.52 -9.47 1.86
C HIS A 77 -8.47 -9.45 0.76
N VAL A 78 -8.08 -10.60 0.21
CA VAL A 78 -7.08 -10.67 -0.87
C VAL A 78 -7.53 -9.85 -2.09
N ALA A 79 -8.82 -9.89 -2.42
CA ALA A 79 -9.37 -9.10 -3.52
C ALA A 79 -9.21 -7.59 -3.29
N LEU A 80 -9.54 -7.10 -2.09
CA LEU A 80 -9.34 -5.69 -1.73
C LEU A 80 -7.84 -5.33 -1.75
N HIS A 81 -6.97 -6.18 -1.20
CA HIS A 81 -5.52 -5.95 -1.21
C HIS A 81 -4.96 -5.75 -2.63
N GLU A 82 -5.35 -6.59 -3.60
CA GLU A 82 -4.91 -6.44 -4.98
C GLU A 82 -5.49 -5.19 -5.66
N ARG A 83 -6.74 -4.79 -5.34
CA ARG A 83 -7.30 -3.52 -5.82
C ARG A 83 -6.51 -2.33 -5.27
N LEU A 84 -6.21 -2.31 -3.96
CA LEU A 84 -5.42 -1.25 -3.33
C LEU A 84 -3.99 -1.17 -3.89
N LYS A 85 -3.39 -2.32 -4.23
CA LYS A 85 -2.11 -2.38 -4.91
C LYS A 85 -2.16 -1.76 -6.30
N LYS A 86 -3.24 -2.02 -7.05
CA LYS A 86 -3.50 -1.36 -8.33
C LYS A 86 -3.66 0.15 -8.14
N THR A 87 -4.49 0.58 -7.19
CA THR A 87 -4.67 2.01 -6.84
C THR A 87 -3.35 2.67 -6.49
N ARG A 88 -2.49 2.02 -5.69
CA ARG A 88 -1.15 2.54 -5.39
C ARG A 88 -0.31 2.68 -6.65
N ASN A 89 -0.31 1.67 -7.52
CA ASN A 89 0.46 1.72 -8.76
C ASN A 89 -0.05 2.85 -9.66
N GLU A 90 -1.35 3.08 -9.74
CA GLU A 90 -1.96 4.20 -10.46
C GLU A 90 -1.56 5.56 -9.84
N LEU A 91 -1.62 5.68 -8.51
CA LEU A 91 -1.17 6.86 -7.77
C LEU A 91 0.30 7.20 -8.06
N LEU A 92 1.17 6.19 -8.10
CA LEU A 92 2.59 6.37 -8.38
C LEU A 92 2.92 6.41 -9.87
N ALA A 93 2.05 5.91 -10.75
CA ALA A 93 2.22 6.02 -12.20
C ALA A 93 2.18 7.47 -12.67
N HIS A 94 1.49 8.36 -11.94
CA HIS A 94 1.57 9.80 -12.19
C HIS A 94 2.97 10.39 -11.96
N SER A 95 3.87 9.67 -11.28
CA SER A 95 5.29 10.02 -11.13
C SER A 95 6.24 9.26 -12.07
N ASP A 96 5.73 8.26 -12.80
CA ASP A 96 6.49 7.45 -13.75
C ASP A 96 5.79 7.49 -15.12
N MET A 97 6.22 8.41 -15.99
CA MET A 97 5.62 8.60 -17.32
C MET A 97 5.64 7.34 -18.20
N SER A 98 6.42 6.32 -17.84
CA SER A 98 6.46 5.02 -18.54
C SER A 98 5.23 4.13 -18.27
N ALA A 99 4.46 4.40 -17.23
CA ALA A 99 3.24 3.66 -16.86
C ALA A 99 1.95 4.30 -17.43
N LEU A 100 2.05 5.48 -18.04
CA LEU A 100 0.97 6.09 -18.78
C LEU A 100 0.95 5.45 -20.17
N ASP A 101 0.11 4.44 -20.37
CA ASP A 101 -0.29 3.92 -21.69
C ASP A 101 -1.11 5.00 -22.43
N GLY A 102 -0.46 6.12 -22.72
CA GLY A 102 -1.05 7.23 -23.44
C GLY A 102 -1.26 6.82 -24.88
N SER A 103 -2.51 6.65 -25.31
CA SER A 103 -2.79 6.55 -26.74
C SER A 103 -2.69 7.95 -27.35
N LEU A 104 -1.89 8.06 -28.40
CA LEU A 104 -1.86 9.26 -29.25
C LEU A 104 -3.05 9.14 -30.21
N ASP A 105 -4.06 9.97 -29.99
CA ASP A 105 -5.15 10.14 -30.95
C ASP A 105 -4.87 11.37 -31.81
N PHE A 106 -5.00 11.24 -33.13
CA PHE A 106 -4.81 12.32 -34.07
C PHE A 106 -6.19 12.87 -34.44
N LYS A 107 -6.50 14.07 -33.95
CA LYS A 107 -7.76 14.75 -34.31
C LYS A 107 -7.47 15.88 -35.28
N ASP A 108 -8.21 15.90 -36.37
CA ASP A 108 -8.20 17.00 -37.31
C ASP A 108 -9.08 18.12 -36.77
N ILE A 109 -8.45 19.18 -36.28
CA ILE A 109 -9.14 20.38 -35.83
C ILE A 109 -8.74 21.52 -36.77
N ARG A 110 -9.68 21.93 -37.62
CA ARG A 110 -9.51 23.01 -38.61
C ARG A 110 -8.42 22.73 -39.66
N GLY A 111 -8.29 21.48 -40.13
CA GLY A 111 -7.33 21.11 -41.18
C GLY A 111 -5.90 20.96 -40.68
N LEU A 112 -5.70 20.96 -39.36
CA LEU A 112 -4.41 20.73 -38.72
C LEU A 112 -4.51 19.44 -37.89
N PRO A 113 -3.63 18.45 -38.14
CA PRO A 113 -3.55 17.28 -37.29
C PRO A 113 -3.00 17.71 -35.93
N ILE A 114 -3.85 17.70 -34.91
CA ILE A 114 -3.44 17.96 -33.53
C ILE A 114 -3.37 16.61 -32.80
N THR A 115 -2.24 16.37 -32.16
CA THR A 115 -2.05 15.18 -31.30
C THR A 115 -2.70 15.43 -29.95
N THR A 116 -3.65 14.59 -29.56
CA THR A 116 -4.21 14.59 -28.21
C THR A 116 -3.74 13.34 -27.47
N THR A 117 -3.05 13.52 -26.34
CA THR A 117 -2.68 12.43 -25.45
C THR A 117 -3.91 12.05 -24.62
N THR A 118 -4.42 10.84 -24.81
CA THR A 118 -5.48 10.31 -23.95
C THR A 118 -4.80 9.65 -22.76
N LEU A 119 -4.85 10.30 -21.58
CA LEU A 119 -4.39 9.68 -20.34
C LEU A 119 -5.45 8.68 -19.88
N THR A 120 -5.05 7.45 -19.56
CA THR A 120 -5.91 6.49 -18.87
C THR A 120 -6.35 7.14 -17.55
N HIS A 121 -7.62 7.50 -17.43
CA HIS A 121 -8.15 8.10 -16.22
C HIS A 121 -8.25 7.01 -15.15
N ALA A 122 -7.25 6.93 -14.28
CA ALA A 122 -7.33 6.12 -13.07
C ALA A 122 -8.10 6.92 -12.01
N ASP A 123 -9.23 6.38 -11.57
CA ASP A 123 -9.94 6.90 -10.38
C ASP A 123 -9.25 6.34 -9.13
N ASP A 124 -8.25 7.09 -8.66
CA ASP A 124 -7.44 6.75 -7.50
C ASP A 124 -8.20 6.85 -6.15
N LEU A 125 -9.47 7.28 -6.18
CA LEU A 125 -10.38 7.30 -5.04
C LEU A 125 -11.52 6.28 -5.16
N ALA A 126 -11.52 5.43 -6.19
CA ALA A 126 -12.59 4.44 -6.43
C ALA A 126 -12.83 3.50 -5.23
N GLU A 127 -11.78 3.22 -4.45
CA GLU A 127 -11.83 2.36 -3.26
C GLU A 127 -12.20 3.12 -1.97
N LEU A 128 -12.38 4.45 -2.01
CA LEU A 128 -12.80 5.24 -0.84
C LEU A 128 -14.16 4.78 -0.30
N LYS A 129 -15.05 4.33 -1.19
CA LYS A 129 -16.35 3.72 -0.81
C LYS A 129 -16.22 2.45 0.03
N ASN A 130 -15.04 1.80 0.01
CA ASN A 130 -14.74 0.57 0.74
C ASN A 130 -13.89 0.86 1.99
N VAL A 131 -13.92 2.08 2.54
CA VAL A 131 -13.09 2.49 3.69
C VAL A 131 -13.27 1.58 4.91
N ASP A 132 -14.49 1.09 5.18
CA ASP A 132 -14.73 0.17 6.30
C ASP A 132 -14.08 -1.20 6.07
N GLU A 133 -14.13 -1.73 4.84
CA GLU A 133 -13.43 -2.97 4.48
C GLU A 133 -11.91 -2.79 4.56
N PHE A 134 -11.40 -1.60 4.25
CA PHE A 134 -9.98 -1.29 4.38
C PHE A 134 -9.54 -1.18 5.85
N LEU A 135 -10.37 -0.59 6.72
CA LEU A 135 -10.13 -0.57 8.16
C LEU A 135 -10.05 -1.99 8.73
N ASP A 136 -10.98 -2.88 8.35
CA ASP A 136 -10.98 -4.28 8.78
C ASP A 136 -9.74 -5.05 8.28
N LEU A 137 -9.36 -4.83 7.02
CA LEU A 137 -8.13 -5.37 6.44
C LEU A 137 -6.90 -4.95 7.24
N ILE A 138 -6.73 -3.66 7.54
CA ILE A 138 -5.56 -3.15 8.28
C ILE A 138 -5.53 -3.72 9.70
N GLN A 139 -6.68 -3.73 10.37
CA GLN A 139 -6.81 -4.30 11.71
C GLN A 139 -6.37 -5.77 11.72
N THR A 140 -6.88 -6.58 10.78
CA THR A 140 -6.54 -8.00 10.68
C THR A 140 -5.07 -8.22 10.33
N VAL A 141 -4.52 -7.44 9.40
CA VAL A 141 -3.08 -7.51 9.05
C VAL A 141 -2.23 -7.14 10.25
N ARG A 142 -2.60 -6.12 11.02
CA ARG A 142 -1.89 -5.70 12.23
C ARG A 142 -1.87 -6.81 13.27
N ASP A 143 -3.00 -7.46 13.51
CA ASP A 143 -3.10 -8.55 14.48
C ASP A 143 -2.25 -9.76 14.05
N ASN A 144 -2.24 -10.09 12.76
CA ASN A 144 -1.37 -11.13 12.19
C ASN A 144 0.14 -10.79 12.34
N VAL A 145 0.51 -9.52 12.13
CA VAL A 145 1.90 -9.05 12.32
C VAL A 145 2.30 -9.12 13.79
N PHE A 146 1.42 -8.72 14.70
CA PHE A 146 1.64 -8.85 16.14
C PHE A 146 1.85 -10.30 16.56
N ALA A 147 0.98 -11.21 16.13
CA ALA A 147 1.10 -12.63 16.42
C ALA A 147 2.45 -13.17 15.91
N LYS A 148 2.84 -12.80 14.69
CA LYS A 148 4.13 -13.20 14.13
C LYS A 148 5.33 -12.66 14.92
N ARG A 149 5.28 -11.40 15.34
CA ARG A 149 6.32 -10.79 16.18
C ARG A 149 6.44 -11.49 17.53
N ALA A 150 5.31 -11.85 18.14
CA ALA A 150 5.29 -12.60 19.40
C ALA A 150 5.94 -13.99 19.25
N THR A 151 5.65 -14.70 18.16
CA THR A 151 6.30 -15.99 17.85
C THR A 151 7.81 -15.86 17.69
N LEU A 152 8.29 -14.80 17.01
CA LEU A 152 9.73 -14.55 16.87
C LEU A 152 10.40 -14.22 18.21
N LEU A 153 9.74 -13.41 19.05
CA LEU A 153 10.24 -13.08 20.39
C LEU A 153 10.35 -14.32 21.29
N ALA A 154 9.34 -15.20 21.26
CA ALA A 154 9.35 -16.44 22.04
C ALA A 154 10.42 -17.45 21.57
N GLY A 155 10.86 -17.35 20.32
CA GLY A 155 11.92 -18.19 19.75
C GLY A 155 13.34 -17.68 20.04
N LEU A 156 13.50 -16.52 20.68
CA LEU A 156 14.82 -16.04 21.09
C LEU A 156 15.29 -16.83 22.32
N PRO A 157 16.57 -17.24 22.38
CA PRO A 157 17.12 -17.85 23.58
C PRO A 157 17.02 -16.84 24.74
N SER A 158 16.47 -17.28 25.87
CA SER A 158 16.50 -16.52 27.11
C SER A 158 17.95 -16.18 27.43
N ALA A 159 18.25 -14.89 27.59
CA ALA A 159 19.57 -14.39 27.97
C ALA A 159 19.97 -14.91 29.36
#